data_AF-A0A3A0ALH8-F1
#
_entry.id   AF-A0A3A0ALH8-F1
#
_cell.length_a   1.000
_cell.length_b   1.000
_cell.length_c   1.000
_cell.angle_alpha   90.00
_cell.angle_beta   90.00
_cell.angle_gamma   90.00
#
_symmetry.space_group_name_H-M   'P 1'
#
loop_
_entity.id
_entity.type
_entity.pdbx_description
1 polymer ?
#
loop_
_entity_poly.entity_id
_entity_poly.type
_entity_poly.pdbx_seq_one_letter_code
_entity_poly.pdbx_strand_id
1 'polypeptide(L)'
;MLRLVRPSLFVALGLAVILTAVLMSGMWQSSSAAPSAAIAAEVGVAPVGRNAVEFVGIVDQDGLNFSYYGYLTYIAGITDTLLFTDPISRTEATARFTFYGAANMTGRAIVDNLFNLNASGVITYYFDETQGADFDDPSSFTRGIAIASATTRFQNVLVVISPDRGIANGVAELTQTSTTPFELAGQSHQLGRNLMQQRFTYSGFGTRLEPTIPRAEIVIAANGEVTGLPSLLPLIEAGAP
;
A
#
# COMPACT_ATOMS: atom_id res chain seq x y z
N MET A 1 43.56 -24.03 -60.67
CA MET A 1 43.16 -23.20 -61.83
C MET A 1 43.60 -21.76 -61.56
N LEU A 2 44.01 -21.02 -62.61
CA LEU A 2 44.34 -19.57 -62.71
C LEU A 2 45.04 -18.90 -61.50
N ARG A 3 46.32 -18.49 -61.57
CA ARG A 3 47.02 -17.50 -62.45
C ARG A 3 47.00 -16.05 -61.90
N LEU A 4 48.21 -15.53 -61.62
CA LEU A 4 48.68 -14.13 -61.85
C LEU A 4 48.03 -13.01 -60.98
N VAL A 5 48.71 -11.89 -60.62
CA VAL A 5 50.11 -11.45 -60.76
C VAL A 5 50.46 -10.36 -59.70
N ARG A 6 51.75 -10.17 -59.35
CA ARG A 6 52.32 -9.02 -58.57
C ARG A 6 52.60 -7.82 -59.51
N PRO A 7 52.57 -6.53 -59.11
CA PRO A 7 53.65 -5.83 -58.36
C PRO A 7 53.08 -4.76 -57.37
N SER A 8 53.75 -3.76 -56.76
CA SER A 8 55.16 -3.27 -56.63
C SER A 8 55.42 -3.03 -55.11
N LEU A 9 56.59 -2.74 -54.51
CA LEU A 9 57.82 -1.96 -54.78
C LEU A 9 57.69 -0.42 -54.79
N PHE A 10 58.12 0.23 -53.69
CA PHE A 10 58.74 1.57 -53.48
C PHE A 10 58.86 1.74 -51.94
N VAL A 11 60.01 1.82 -51.24
CA VAL A 11 61.26 2.64 -51.32
C VAL A 11 61.10 4.07 -50.77
N ALA A 12 62.14 4.52 -50.04
CA ALA A 12 62.30 5.77 -49.26
C ALA A 12 61.59 5.78 -47.89
N LEU A 13 62.25 5.83 -46.73
CA LEU A 13 63.42 6.62 -46.25
C LEU A 13 63.14 8.12 -46.13
N GLY A 14 62.96 8.61 -44.90
CA GLY A 14 62.74 10.02 -44.59
C GLY A 14 62.79 10.29 -43.09
N LEU A 15 63.86 10.94 -42.62
CA LEU A 15 64.10 11.28 -41.22
C LEU A 15 63.53 12.68 -40.92
N ALA A 16 62.66 12.82 -39.91
CA ALA A 16 62.28 14.09 -39.28
C ALA A 16 61.83 13.79 -37.83
N VAL A 17 62.52 14.16 -36.76
CA VAL A 17 62.83 15.52 -36.25
C VAL A 17 61.61 16.19 -35.59
N ILE A 18 61.57 16.08 -34.25
CA ILE A 18 61.01 17.03 -33.26
C ILE A 18 59.51 17.35 -33.31
N LEU A 19 58.76 17.01 -32.25
CA LEU A 19 58.15 18.00 -31.33
C LEU A 19 57.64 17.37 -30.03
N THR A 20 58.05 17.90 -28.88
CA THR A 20 57.54 17.49 -27.56
C THR A 20 56.24 18.23 -27.24
N ALA A 21 55.09 17.63 -27.55
CA ALA A 21 53.78 18.18 -27.17
C ALA A 21 53.35 17.64 -25.80
N VAL A 22 53.47 18.46 -24.75
CA VAL A 22 52.88 18.18 -23.44
C VAL A 22 51.37 18.41 -23.55
N LEU A 23 50.64 17.35 -23.91
CA LEU A 23 49.19 17.34 -23.83
C LEU A 23 48.79 17.19 -22.36
N MET A 24 48.45 18.31 -21.71
CA MET A 24 47.66 18.27 -20.49
C MET A 24 46.26 17.77 -20.85
N SER A 25 46.06 16.45 -20.74
CA SER A 25 44.74 15.83 -20.72
C SER A 25 44.00 16.29 -19.48
N GLY A 26 43.36 17.45 -19.56
CA GLY A 26 42.41 17.91 -18.56
C GLY A 26 41.31 16.87 -18.42
N MET A 27 41.37 16.06 -17.37
CA MET A 27 40.30 15.16 -17.01
C MET A 27 39.11 16.02 -16.59
N TRP A 28 38.21 16.29 -17.54
CA TRP A 28 36.86 16.72 -17.23
C TRP A 28 36.21 15.58 -16.48
N GLN A 29 36.36 15.60 -15.16
CA GLN A 29 35.58 14.78 -14.25
C GLN A 29 34.14 15.28 -14.39
N SER A 30 33.40 14.62 -15.29
CA SER A 30 31.94 14.64 -15.26
C SER A 30 31.53 14.10 -13.91
N SER A 31 31.35 15.00 -12.95
CA SER A 31 30.68 14.72 -11.69
C SER A 31 29.26 14.32 -12.04
N SER A 32 29.06 13.02 -12.30
CA SER A 32 27.75 12.40 -12.27
C SER A 32 27.25 12.59 -10.85
N ALA A 33 26.49 13.66 -10.63
CA ALA A 33 25.72 13.82 -9.41
C ALA A 33 24.93 12.52 -9.26
N ALA A 34 25.19 11.78 -8.18
CA ALA A 34 24.36 10.65 -7.83
C ALA A 34 22.91 11.17 -7.83
N PRO A 35 21.95 10.45 -8.45
CA PRO A 35 20.57 10.91 -8.45
C PRO A 35 20.18 11.14 -7.00
N SER A 36 19.82 12.39 -6.67
CA SER A 36 19.24 12.69 -5.37
C SER A 36 18.07 11.74 -5.21
N ALA A 37 18.09 10.90 -4.18
CA ALA A 37 16.99 9.98 -3.90
C ALA A 37 15.72 10.84 -3.85
N ALA A 38 14.84 10.65 -4.84
CA ALA A 38 13.62 11.43 -4.92
C ALA A 38 12.81 11.10 -3.68
N ILE A 39 12.49 12.12 -2.87
CA ILE A 39 11.65 11.93 -1.70
C ILE A 39 10.29 11.48 -2.21
N ALA A 40 9.87 10.28 -1.81
CA ALA A 40 8.59 9.73 -2.24
C ALA A 40 7.43 10.66 -1.86
N ALA A 41 6.53 10.91 -2.80
CA ALA A 41 5.36 11.75 -2.59
C ALA A 41 4.43 11.09 -1.57
N GLU A 42 4.11 11.79 -0.48
CA GLU A 42 3.21 11.26 0.54
C GLU A 42 1.75 11.30 0.08
N VAL A 43 1.07 10.15 0.19
CA VAL A 43 -0.34 9.98 -0.16
C VAL A 43 -1.07 9.30 0.99
N GLY A 44 -2.39 9.51 1.12
CA GLY A 44 -3.14 9.11 2.31
C GLY A 44 -2.82 9.97 3.56
N VAL A 45 -2.04 11.04 3.43
CA VAL A 45 -1.72 11.98 4.53
C VAL A 45 -2.63 13.21 4.44
N ALA A 46 -3.92 13.00 4.70
CA ALA A 46 -4.90 14.08 4.73
C ALA A 46 -4.75 14.96 6.00
N PRO A 47 -5.27 16.20 6.01
CA PRO A 47 -5.40 16.98 7.24
C PRO A 47 -6.21 16.22 8.30
N VAL A 48 -5.92 16.45 9.58
CA VAL A 48 -6.65 15.83 10.70
C VAL A 48 -8.16 16.12 10.59
N GLY A 49 -9.00 15.10 10.77
CA GLY A 49 -10.46 15.18 10.58
C GLY A 49 -10.91 15.19 9.11
N ARG A 50 -10.11 14.63 8.20
CA ARG A 50 -10.44 14.44 6.78
C ARG A 50 -10.12 13.02 6.34
N ASN A 51 -10.88 12.49 5.38
CA ASN A 51 -10.64 11.18 4.78
C ASN A 51 -9.22 11.12 4.18
N ALA A 52 -8.44 10.15 4.66
CA ALA A 52 -7.19 9.70 4.07
C ALA A 52 -7.43 8.58 3.06
N VAL A 53 -8.35 7.67 3.36
CA VAL A 53 -8.71 6.52 2.52
C VAL A 53 -10.22 6.24 2.59
N GLU A 54 -10.75 5.59 1.56
CA GLU A 54 -12.07 4.94 1.58
C GLU A 54 -11.90 3.55 0.94
N PHE A 55 -12.74 2.59 1.32
CA PHE A 55 -12.60 1.21 0.85
C PHE A 55 -13.91 0.41 0.89
N VAL A 56 -13.92 -0.68 0.11
CA VAL A 56 -14.92 -1.74 0.14
C VAL A 56 -14.21 -3.06 0.41
N GLY A 57 -14.83 -3.95 1.18
CA GLY A 57 -14.25 -5.26 1.46
C GLY A 57 -15.19 -6.21 2.17
N ILE A 58 -14.66 -7.39 2.46
CA ILE A 58 -15.33 -8.46 3.22
C ILE A 58 -14.62 -8.63 4.57
N VAL A 59 -15.39 -8.91 5.60
CA VAL A 59 -14.91 -9.44 6.88
C VAL A 59 -15.44 -10.86 7.06
N ASP A 60 -14.55 -11.84 6.97
CA ASP A 60 -14.83 -13.22 7.32
C ASP A 60 -14.63 -13.44 8.82
N GLN A 61 -15.59 -14.11 9.44
CA GLN A 61 -15.48 -14.63 10.80
C GLN A 61 -15.36 -16.16 10.77
N ASP A 62 -14.36 -16.69 11.46
CA ASP A 62 -14.28 -18.10 11.83
C ASP A 62 -14.05 -18.26 13.35
N GLY A 63 -15.16 -18.47 14.06
CA GLY A 63 -15.19 -18.57 15.51
C GLY A 63 -14.83 -17.25 16.20
N LEU A 64 -13.60 -17.16 16.69
CA LEU A 64 -13.03 -15.96 17.34
C LEU A 64 -12.05 -15.21 16.44
N ASN A 65 -11.73 -15.76 15.27
CA ASN A 65 -10.79 -15.19 14.31
C ASN A 65 -11.57 -14.38 13.27
N PHE A 66 -10.96 -13.30 12.80
CA PHE A 66 -11.45 -12.52 11.67
C PHE A 66 -10.36 -12.35 10.64
N SER A 67 -10.70 -12.53 9.37
CA SER A 67 -9.93 -12.04 8.23
C SER A 67 -10.71 -10.91 7.57
N TYR A 68 -10.01 -9.91 7.03
CA TYR A 68 -10.66 -8.83 6.28
C TYR A 68 -9.80 -8.40 5.11
N TYR A 69 -10.45 -8.24 3.96
CA TYR A 69 -9.77 -8.04 2.68
C TYR A 69 -10.67 -7.27 1.72
N GLY A 70 -10.05 -6.56 0.78
CA GLY A 70 -10.76 -5.68 -0.14
C GLY A 70 -9.85 -4.68 -0.82
N TYR A 71 -10.43 -3.61 -1.35
CA TYR A 71 -9.73 -2.62 -2.16
C TYR A 71 -10.05 -1.19 -1.77
N LEU A 72 -9.08 -0.30 -1.97
CA LEU A 72 -9.23 1.12 -1.68
C LEU A 72 -9.98 1.80 -2.83
N THR A 73 -11.10 2.46 -2.49
CA THR A 73 -11.88 3.27 -3.42
C THR A 73 -11.41 4.71 -3.48
N TYR A 74 -10.71 5.20 -2.46
CA TYR A 74 -10.11 6.53 -2.41
C TYR A 74 -8.79 6.51 -1.64
N ILE A 75 -7.82 7.32 -2.07
CA ILE A 75 -6.61 7.66 -1.33
C ILE A 75 -6.36 9.15 -1.52
N ALA A 76 -6.22 9.91 -0.42
CA ALA A 76 -5.94 11.34 -0.48
C ALA A 76 -4.62 11.60 -1.22
N GLY A 77 -4.67 12.35 -2.32
CA GLY A 77 -3.50 12.64 -3.17
C GLY A 77 -3.35 11.72 -4.39
N ILE A 78 -4.16 10.67 -4.54
CA ILE A 78 -4.24 9.84 -5.76
C ILE A 78 -5.55 10.14 -6.51
N THR A 79 -5.52 10.12 -7.84
CA THR A 79 -6.71 10.28 -8.70
C THR A 79 -7.33 8.93 -9.05
N ASP A 80 -8.64 8.89 -9.34
CA ASP A 80 -9.36 7.64 -9.67
C ASP A 80 -8.72 6.84 -10.83
N THR A 81 -8.15 7.53 -11.83
CA THR A 81 -7.39 6.93 -12.95
C THR A 81 -6.07 6.25 -12.55
N LEU A 82 -5.61 6.49 -11.33
CA LEU A 82 -4.43 5.88 -10.72
C LEU A 82 -4.81 4.90 -9.60
N LEU A 83 -6.06 4.89 -9.13
CA LEU A 83 -6.60 3.86 -8.23
C LEU A 83 -7.09 2.64 -9.01
N PHE A 84 -7.69 2.86 -10.19
CA PHE A 84 -8.32 1.83 -11.00
C PHE A 84 -7.79 1.83 -12.44
N THR A 85 -7.70 0.63 -13.03
CA THR A 85 -7.35 0.45 -14.45
C THR A 85 -8.51 0.81 -15.37
N ASP A 86 -9.74 0.59 -14.91
CA ASP A 86 -10.97 1.14 -15.50
C ASP A 86 -11.65 2.03 -14.44
N PRO A 87 -11.66 3.37 -14.61
CA PRO A 87 -12.27 4.28 -13.65
C PRO A 87 -13.82 4.26 -13.67
N ILE A 88 -14.44 3.62 -14.67
CA ILE A 88 -15.89 3.43 -14.75
C ILE A 88 -16.28 2.14 -14.00
N SER A 89 -15.54 1.05 -14.24
CA SER A 89 -15.76 -0.24 -13.57
C SER A 89 -14.87 -0.40 -12.33
N ARG A 90 -15.24 0.23 -11.22
CA ARG A 90 -14.48 0.21 -9.95
C ARG A 90 -14.78 -1.06 -9.15
N THR A 91 -13.95 -2.09 -9.32
CA THR A 91 -14.09 -3.41 -8.68
C THR A 91 -12.75 -3.87 -8.10
N GLU A 92 -12.77 -4.95 -7.31
CA GLU A 92 -11.58 -5.67 -6.84
C GLU A 92 -10.66 -6.09 -8.00
N ALA A 93 -11.24 -6.53 -9.13
CA ALA A 93 -10.46 -6.91 -10.31
C ALA A 93 -9.73 -5.74 -11.00
N THR A 94 -10.21 -4.50 -10.87
CA THR A 94 -9.64 -3.32 -11.55
C THR A 94 -8.83 -2.40 -10.62
N ALA A 95 -8.92 -2.59 -9.30
CA ALA A 95 -8.19 -1.81 -8.32
C ALA A 95 -6.68 -2.15 -8.30
N ARG A 96 -5.84 -1.12 -8.16
CA ARG A 96 -4.37 -1.25 -7.94
C ARG A 96 -3.98 -1.35 -6.47
N PHE A 97 -4.88 -0.96 -5.56
CA PHE A 97 -4.63 -0.85 -4.13
C PHE A 97 -5.58 -1.76 -3.36
N THR A 98 -5.02 -2.79 -2.74
CA THR A 98 -5.75 -3.77 -1.94
C THR A 98 -5.34 -3.68 -0.47
N PHE A 99 -6.12 -4.31 0.39
CA PHE A 99 -5.74 -4.58 1.76
C PHE A 99 -6.07 -6.01 2.15
N TYR A 100 -5.30 -6.53 3.09
CA TYR A 100 -5.59 -7.75 3.81
C TYR A 100 -5.21 -7.56 5.28
N GLY A 101 -5.95 -8.18 6.19
CA GLY A 101 -5.59 -8.22 7.58
C GLY A 101 -6.29 -9.32 8.35
N ALA A 102 -5.85 -9.50 9.59
CA ALA A 102 -6.39 -10.48 10.51
C ALA A 102 -6.55 -9.87 11.89
N ALA A 103 -7.59 -10.28 12.61
CA ALA A 103 -7.85 -9.88 14.00
C ALA A 103 -8.39 -11.05 14.83
N ASN A 104 -8.24 -10.94 16.14
CA ASN A 104 -8.80 -11.87 17.11
C ASN A 104 -9.83 -11.13 17.97
N MET A 105 -10.96 -11.79 18.27
CA MET A 105 -11.99 -11.24 19.16
C MET A 105 -11.44 -11.09 20.58
N THR A 106 -11.53 -9.88 21.11
CA THR A 106 -11.06 -9.52 22.46
C THR A 106 -12.21 -9.30 23.45
N GLY A 107 -13.44 -9.14 22.97
CA GLY A 107 -14.63 -9.01 23.81
C GLY A 107 -15.93 -9.15 23.03
N ARG A 108 -16.99 -9.56 23.73
CA ARG A 108 -18.34 -9.70 23.18
C ARG A 108 -19.38 -9.42 24.25
N ALA A 109 -20.38 -8.60 23.90
CA ALA A 109 -21.63 -8.48 24.63
C ALA A 109 -22.80 -8.78 23.69
N ILE A 110 -23.88 -9.33 24.23
CA ILE A 110 -25.11 -9.67 23.49
C ILE A 110 -26.27 -9.16 24.32
N VAL A 111 -27.19 -8.42 23.70
CA VAL A 111 -28.47 -7.99 24.30
C VAL A 111 -29.54 -8.20 23.23
N ASP A 112 -30.47 -9.11 23.48
CA ASP A 112 -31.49 -9.55 22.51
C ASP A 112 -30.88 -9.90 21.13
N ASN A 113 -31.22 -9.14 20.08
CA ASN A 113 -30.71 -9.29 18.72
C ASN A 113 -29.51 -8.39 18.39
N LEU A 114 -28.95 -7.69 19.37
CA LEU A 114 -27.79 -6.81 19.25
C LEU A 114 -26.52 -7.48 19.79
N PHE A 115 -25.45 -7.39 18.99
CA PHE A 115 -24.13 -7.96 19.26
C PHE A 115 -23.12 -6.81 19.23
N ASN A 116 -22.38 -6.62 20.33
CA ASN A 116 -21.28 -5.65 20.40
C ASN A 116 -19.97 -6.44 20.54
N LEU A 117 -19.11 -6.38 19.51
CA LEU A 117 -17.90 -7.18 19.39
C LEU A 117 -16.67 -6.27 19.37
N ASN A 118 -15.64 -6.63 20.12
CA ASN A 118 -14.33 -6.00 20.07
C ASN A 118 -13.32 -6.98 19.47
N ALA A 119 -12.40 -6.49 18.66
CA ALA A 119 -11.29 -7.29 18.12
C ALA A 119 -10.01 -6.47 18.00
N SER A 120 -8.85 -7.13 17.99
CA SER A 120 -7.55 -6.50 17.78
C SER A 120 -6.72 -7.28 16.77
N GLY A 121 -5.95 -6.58 15.93
CA GLY A 121 -5.31 -7.17 14.76
C GLY A 121 -4.30 -6.28 14.04
N VAL A 122 -4.00 -6.64 12.80
CA VAL A 122 -3.13 -5.89 11.88
C VAL A 122 -3.76 -5.86 10.49
N ILE A 123 -3.77 -4.67 9.86
CA ILE A 123 -4.08 -4.47 8.45
C ILE A 123 -2.78 -4.16 7.69
N THR A 124 -2.65 -4.70 6.48
CA THR A 124 -1.59 -4.38 5.52
C THR A 124 -2.20 -3.98 4.20
N TYR A 125 -1.68 -2.90 3.62
CA TYR A 125 -2.04 -2.37 2.32
C TYR A 125 -1.03 -2.83 1.29
N TYR A 126 -1.51 -3.19 0.10
CA TYR A 126 -0.71 -3.67 -0.99
C TYR A 126 -0.93 -2.82 -2.23
N PHE A 127 0.11 -2.74 -3.07
CA PHE A 127 0.06 -2.13 -4.39
C PHE A 127 0.44 -3.17 -5.45
N ASP A 128 -0.47 -3.41 -6.39
CA ASP A 128 -0.30 -4.34 -7.51
C ASP A 128 -0.65 -3.64 -8.83
N GLU A 129 0.39 -3.33 -9.61
CA GLU A 129 0.25 -2.69 -10.92
C GLU A 129 -0.38 -3.63 -11.98
N THR A 130 -0.51 -4.93 -11.68
CA THR A 130 -1.09 -5.96 -12.56
C THR A 130 -2.55 -6.30 -12.27
N GLN A 131 -3.08 -5.82 -11.14
CA GLN A 131 -4.49 -5.94 -10.70
C GLN A 131 -5.10 -7.36 -10.80
N GLY A 132 -6.42 -7.48 -10.63
CA GLY A 132 -7.12 -8.77 -10.66
C GLY A 132 -7.12 -9.47 -9.30
N ALA A 133 -7.40 -8.73 -8.22
CA ALA A 133 -7.89 -9.34 -6.99
C ALA A 133 -9.32 -9.87 -7.20
N ASP A 134 -9.75 -10.78 -6.34
CA ASP A 134 -11.00 -11.53 -6.46
C ASP A 134 -11.53 -11.87 -5.06
N PHE A 135 -12.79 -11.57 -4.77
CA PHE A 135 -13.41 -11.91 -3.48
C PHE A 135 -13.58 -13.42 -3.27
N ASP A 136 -13.62 -14.22 -4.34
CA ASP A 136 -13.63 -15.69 -4.25
C ASP A 136 -12.24 -16.29 -3.94
N ASP A 137 -11.15 -15.50 -4.06
CA ASP A 137 -9.80 -15.83 -3.58
C ASP A 137 -9.24 -14.73 -2.65
N PRO A 138 -9.48 -14.82 -1.33
CA PRO A 138 -8.98 -13.85 -0.36
C PRO A 138 -7.45 -13.65 -0.37
N SER A 139 -6.68 -14.62 -0.89
CA SER A 139 -5.21 -14.50 -0.96
C SER A 139 -4.75 -13.55 -2.09
N SER A 140 -5.58 -13.36 -3.12
CA SER A 140 -5.34 -12.46 -4.25
C SER A 140 -5.11 -11.00 -3.82
N PHE A 141 -5.71 -10.58 -2.70
CA PHE A 141 -5.57 -9.23 -2.13
C PHE A 141 -4.20 -8.95 -1.50
N THR A 142 -3.35 -9.97 -1.32
CA THR A 142 -1.97 -9.82 -0.79
C THR A 142 -0.89 -9.76 -1.88
N ARG A 143 -1.27 -9.76 -3.16
CA ARG A 143 -0.33 -9.70 -4.29
C ARG A 143 0.30 -8.30 -4.43
N GLY A 144 1.40 -8.23 -5.16
CA GLY A 144 2.17 -7.00 -5.32
C GLY A 144 3.09 -6.70 -4.12
N ILE A 145 3.26 -5.42 -3.81
CA ILE A 145 4.18 -4.92 -2.77
C ILE A 145 3.39 -4.48 -1.55
N ALA A 146 3.78 -4.89 -0.34
CA ALA A 146 3.23 -4.35 0.90
C ALA A 146 3.75 -2.92 1.15
N ILE A 147 2.87 -1.93 1.03
CA ILE A 147 3.20 -0.49 1.03
C ILE A 147 3.02 0.19 2.40
N ALA A 148 2.19 -0.38 3.27
CA ALA A 148 1.98 0.09 4.63
C ALA A 148 1.33 -1.02 5.48
N SER A 149 1.59 -1.02 6.78
CA SER A 149 0.84 -1.82 7.76
C SER A 149 0.47 -0.99 8.98
N ALA A 150 -0.62 -1.33 9.65
CA ALA A 150 -1.09 -0.69 10.87
C ALA A 150 -1.64 -1.71 11.87
N THR A 151 -1.39 -1.48 13.17
CA THR A 151 -2.13 -2.17 14.23
C THR A 151 -3.53 -1.60 14.33
N THR A 152 -4.52 -2.46 14.59
CA THR A 152 -5.95 -2.12 14.55
C THR A 152 -6.65 -2.57 15.82
N ARG A 153 -7.54 -1.74 16.36
CA ARG A 153 -8.53 -2.12 17.37
C ARG A 153 -9.93 -1.80 16.84
N PHE A 154 -10.77 -2.81 16.72
CA PHE A 154 -12.13 -2.71 16.21
C PHE A 154 -13.17 -2.71 17.34
N GLN A 155 -14.26 -1.99 17.11
CA GLN A 155 -15.56 -2.23 17.72
C GLN A 155 -16.61 -2.37 16.61
N ASN A 156 -17.41 -3.44 16.65
CA ASN A 156 -18.52 -3.69 15.74
C ASN A 156 -19.83 -3.80 16.53
N VAL A 157 -20.87 -3.09 16.10
CA VAL A 157 -22.25 -3.26 16.56
C VAL A 157 -23.05 -3.87 15.43
N LEU A 158 -23.44 -5.14 15.60
CA LEU A 158 -24.25 -5.88 14.65
C LEU A 158 -25.67 -6.07 15.21
N VAL A 159 -26.68 -5.71 14.42
CA VAL A 159 -28.10 -5.94 14.75
C VAL A 159 -28.65 -6.99 13.80
N VAL A 160 -29.15 -8.11 14.33
CA VAL A 160 -29.81 -9.16 13.53
C VAL A 160 -31.20 -8.69 13.13
N ILE A 161 -31.46 -8.64 11.82
CA ILE A 161 -32.71 -8.10 11.24
C ILE A 161 -33.68 -9.20 10.75
N SER A 162 -33.16 -10.38 10.45
CA SER A 162 -33.92 -11.58 10.10
C SER A 162 -33.03 -12.82 10.31
N PRO A 163 -33.55 -14.06 10.19
CA PRO A 163 -32.71 -15.25 10.28
C PRO A 163 -31.49 -15.14 9.36
N ASP A 164 -30.32 -15.36 9.94
CA ASP A 164 -29.01 -15.35 9.27
C ASP A 164 -28.59 -14.03 8.61
N ARG A 165 -29.30 -12.90 8.88
CA ARG A 165 -28.96 -11.58 8.35
C ARG A 165 -28.84 -10.51 9.43
N GLY A 166 -27.82 -9.67 9.34
CA GLY A 166 -27.64 -8.52 10.21
C GLY A 166 -27.13 -7.28 9.48
N ILE A 167 -27.25 -6.13 10.14
CA ILE A 167 -26.59 -4.89 9.73
C ILE A 167 -25.45 -4.64 10.70
N ALA A 168 -24.24 -4.49 10.18
CA ALA A 168 -23.04 -4.17 10.93
C ALA A 168 -22.76 -2.66 10.83
N ASN A 169 -22.39 -2.04 11.95
CA ASN A 169 -21.86 -0.69 12.01
C ASN A 169 -20.71 -0.68 13.00
N GLY A 170 -19.56 -0.14 12.63
CA GLY A 170 -18.41 -0.19 13.51
C GLY A 170 -17.38 0.90 13.26
N VAL A 171 -16.40 0.86 14.14
CA VAL A 171 -15.25 1.76 14.15
C VAL A 171 -13.97 0.97 14.32
N ALA A 172 -12.89 1.46 13.74
CA ALA A 172 -11.55 0.96 14.02
C ALA A 172 -10.63 2.12 14.41
N GLU A 173 -9.76 1.88 15.38
CA GLU A 173 -8.65 2.76 15.74
C GLU A 173 -7.37 2.13 15.20
N LEU A 174 -6.61 2.87 14.40
CA LEU A 174 -5.41 2.38 13.72
C LEU A 174 -4.20 3.21 14.11
N THR A 175 -3.05 2.55 14.29
CA THR A 175 -1.73 3.18 14.32
C THR A 175 -0.85 2.53 13.26
N GLN A 176 -0.42 3.31 12.27
CA GLN A 176 0.47 2.83 11.22
C GLN A 176 1.86 2.52 11.81
N THR A 177 2.39 1.34 11.47
CA THR A 177 3.66 0.80 12.01
C THR A 177 4.76 0.68 10.96
N SER A 178 4.43 0.81 9.68
CA SER A 178 5.40 0.76 8.58
C SER A 178 4.92 1.51 7.34
N THR A 179 5.89 1.89 6.52
CA THR A 179 5.73 2.53 5.21
C THR A 179 6.80 1.95 4.28
N THR A 180 6.42 1.53 3.08
CA THR A 180 7.32 1.13 1.99
C THR A 180 6.99 1.99 0.77
N PRO A 181 7.95 2.74 0.21
CA PRO A 181 7.73 3.46 -1.04
C PRO A 181 7.40 2.52 -2.21
N PHE A 182 6.58 3.01 -3.15
CA PHE A 182 6.18 2.28 -4.35
C PHE A 182 6.15 3.22 -5.58
N GLU A 183 6.39 2.67 -6.76
CA GLU A 183 6.35 3.42 -8.01
C GLU A 183 4.96 3.35 -8.65
N LEU A 184 4.33 4.50 -8.88
CA LEU A 184 3.04 4.64 -9.56
C LEU A 184 3.14 5.75 -10.60
N ALA A 185 2.76 5.42 -11.84
CA ALA A 185 2.93 6.29 -13.01
C ALA A 185 4.36 6.83 -13.19
N GLY A 186 5.37 6.04 -12.80
CA GLY A 186 6.79 6.40 -12.88
C GLY A 186 7.22 7.48 -11.88
N GLN A 187 6.49 7.66 -10.79
CA GLN A 187 6.86 8.50 -9.65
C GLN A 187 6.83 7.65 -8.37
N SER A 188 7.73 7.95 -7.43
CA SER A 188 7.79 7.29 -6.13
C SER A 188 6.78 7.91 -5.17
N HIS A 189 5.95 7.09 -4.52
CA HIS A 189 4.94 7.48 -3.53
C HIS A 189 5.10 6.69 -2.23
N GLN A 190 4.56 7.22 -1.13
CA GLN A 190 4.48 6.54 0.16
C GLN A 190 3.07 6.68 0.73
N LEU A 191 2.44 5.55 1.10
CA LEU A 191 1.13 5.56 1.74
C LEU A 191 1.27 5.84 3.24
N GLY A 192 0.79 7.00 3.66
CA GLY A 192 0.77 7.42 5.06
C GLY A 192 2.15 7.76 5.63
N ARG A 193 2.24 7.71 6.96
CA ARG A 193 3.47 7.93 7.72
C ARG A 193 3.55 6.93 8.87
N ASN A 194 4.76 6.51 9.24
CA ASN A 194 4.92 5.72 10.46
C ASN A 194 4.38 6.50 11.68
N LEU A 195 3.69 5.79 12.59
CA LEU A 195 2.95 6.32 13.74
C LEU A 195 1.80 7.30 13.38
N MET A 196 1.36 7.36 12.12
CA MET A 196 0.09 8.03 11.77
C MET A 196 -1.07 7.31 12.43
N GLN A 197 -1.99 8.06 13.02
CA GLN A 197 -3.20 7.55 13.64
C GLN A 197 -4.39 7.82 12.74
N GLN A 198 -5.24 6.81 12.57
CA GLN A 198 -6.47 6.91 11.80
C GLN A 198 -7.65 6.34 12.59
N ARG A 199 -8.84 6.81 12.26
CA ARG A 199 -10.11 6.21 12.69
C ARG A 199 -10.91 5.82 11.46
N PHE A 200 -11.30 4.56 11.39
CA PHE A 200 -12.21 4.08 10.35
C PHE A 200 -13.63 4.06 10.90
N THR A 201 -14.59 4.36 10.02
CA THR A 201 -16.03 4.19 10.22
C THR A 201 -16.55 3.33 9.08
N TYR A 202 -17.28 2.27 9.41
CA TYR A 202 -17.80 1.33 8.41
C TYR A 202 -19.23 0.90 8.71
N SER A 203 -19.96 0.57 7.64
CA SER A 203 -21.29 -0.04 7.67
C SER A 203 -21.36 -1.17 6.65
N GLY A 204 -22.19 -2.18 6.91
CA GLY A 204 -22.27 -3.34 6.04
C GLY A 204 -23.41 -4.31 6.35
N PHE A 205 -23.51 -5.34 5.51
CA PHE A 205 -24.50 -6.41 5.64
C PHE A 205 -23.79 -7.70 6.05
N GLY A 206 -24.24 -8.27 7.17
CA GLY A 206 -23.74 -9.55 7.69
C GLY A 206 -24.63 -10.72 7.28
N THR A 207 -24.00 -11.82 6.88
CA THR A 207 -24.63 -13.11 6.59
C THR A 207 -24.04 -14.16 7.53
N ARG A 208 -24.88 -14.87 8.30
CA ARG A 208 -24.42 -16.02 9.10
C ARG A 208 -24.34 -17.25 8.20
N LEU A 209 -23.20 -17.94 8.24
CA LEU A 209 -22.90 -19.11 7.41
C LEU A 209 -23.05 -20.42 8.19
N GLU A 210 -22.75 -20.41 9.49
CA GLU A 210 -22.95 -21.55 10.40
C GLU A 210 -23.32 -21.01 11.81
N PRO A 211 -24.42 -21.49 12.43
CA PRO A 211 -24.80 -21.07 13.78
C PRO A 211 -24.06 -21.76 14.94
N THR A 212 -23.54 -22.97 14.76
CA THR A 212 -22.93 -23.76 15.86
C THR A 212 -21.46 -23.43 16.08
N ILE A 213 -20.69 -23.31 15.00
CA ILE A 213 -19.37 -22.68 14.96
C ILE A 213 -19.62 -21.28 14.41
N PRO A 214 -19.39 -20.18 15.16
CA PRO A 214 -19.74 -18.83 14.71
C PRO A 214 -19.00 -18.44 13.42
N ARG A 215 -19.61 -18.71 12.27
CA ARG A 215 -19.10 -18.32 10.95
C ARG A 215 -20.06 -17.34 10.33
N ALA A 216 -19.52 -16.23 9.86
CA ALA A 216 -20.26 -15.17 9.23
C ALA A 216 -19.36 -14.44 8.23
N GLU A 217 -19.99 -13.82 7.25
CA GLU A 217 -19.37 -12.92 6.28
C GLU A 217 -20.03 -11.55 6.46
N ILE A 218 -19.27 -10.46 6.40
CA ILE A 218 -19.79 -9.09 6.41
C ILE A 218 -19.21 -8.30 5.26
N VAL A 219 -20.04 -7.97 4.27
CA VAL A 219 -19.66 -7.04 3.20
C VAL A 219 -19.77 -5.62 3.74
N ILE A 220 -18.66 -4.86 3.73
CA ILE A 220 -18.55 -3.52 4.31
C ILE A 220 -18.11 -2.47 3.28
N ALA A 221 -18.57 -1.24 3.49
CA ALA A 221 -17.97 -0.02 2.93
C ALA A 221 -17.55 0.91 4.07
N ALA A 222 -16.45 1.63 3.89
CA ALA A 222 -15.81 2.38 4.95
C ALA A 222 -15.06 3.62 4.46
N ASN A 223 -14.92 4.60 5.36
CA ASN A 223 -13.98 5.71 5.23
C ASN A 223 -13.01 5.74 6.42
N GLY A 224 -11.82 6.27 6.20
CA GLY A 224 -10.76 6.38 7.19
C GLY A 224 -10.19 7.79 7.29
N GLU A 225 -10.40 8.44 8.43
CA GLU A 225 -9.93 9.80 8.70
C GLU A 225 -8.60 9.80 9.46
N VAL A 226 -7.74 10.80 9.21
CA VAL A 226 -6.55 11.04 10.04
C VAL A 226 -6.97 11.63 11.38
N THR A 227 -6.61 10.97 12.48
CA THR A 227 -6.86 11.45 13.86
C THR A 227 -5.62 11.99 14.55
N GLY A 228 -4.43 11.62 14.08
CA GLY A 228 -3.16 12.09 14.59
C GLY A 228 -2.02 11.85 13.60
N LEU A 229 -1.02 12.72 13.64
CA LEU A 229 0.23 12.57 12.89
C LEU A 229 1.39 12.37 13.88
N PRO A 230 2.48 11.69 13.48
CA PRO A 230 3.68 11.64 14.30
C PRO A 230 4.15 13.05 14.66
N SER A 231 4.43 13.26 15.95
CA SER A 231 5.04 14.51 16.41
C SER A 231 6.46 14.60 15.85
N LEU A 232 6.78 15.73 15.19
CA LEU A 232 8.13 16.04 14.73
C LEU A 232 9.01 16.64 15.84
N LEU A 233 8.52 16.70 17.09
CA LEU A 233 9.35 17.11 18.21
C LEU A 233 10.47 16.06 18.40
N PRO A 234 11.75 16.46 18.41
CA PRO A 234 12.81 15.54 18.80
C PRO A 234 12.54 15.05 20.22
N LEU A 235 12.86 13.78 20.48
CA LEU A 235 12.96 13.29 21.84
C LEU A 235 14.08 14.08 22.54
N ILE A 236 13.71 15.13 23.26
CA ILE A 236 14.58 15.69 24.28
C ILE A 236 14.58 14.64 25.38
N GLU A 237 15.56 13.74 25.35
CA GLU A 237 15.91 12.98 26.55
C GLU A 237 16.17 14.01 27.64
N ALA A 238 15.31 14.01 28.66
CA ALA A 238 15.52 14.83 29.83
C ALA A 238 16.82 14.35 30.48
N GLY A 239 17.89 15.13 30.31
CA GLY A 239 19.21 14.78 30.81
C GLY A 239 19.15 14.36 32.26
N ALA A 240 19.71 13.20 32.56
CA ALA A 240 19.84 12.74 33.95
C ALA A 240 20.62 13.78 34.77
N PRO A 241 20.26 13.97 36.06
CA PRO A 241 20.85 15.00 36.92
C PRO A 241 22.33 14.73 37.27
#